data_AF-A0A956CZH2-F1
#
_entry.id   AF-A0A956CZH2-F1
#
_cell.length_a   1.000
_cell.length_b   1.000
_cell.length_c   1.000
_cell.angle_alpha   90.00
_cell.angle_beta   90.00
_cell.angle_gamma   90.00
#
_symmetry.space_group_name_H-M   'P 1'
#
loop_
_entity.id
_entity.type
_entity.pdbx_description
1 polymer ?
#
loop_
_entity_poly.entity_id
_entity_poly.type
_entity_poly.pdbx_seq_one_letter_code
_entity_poly.pdbx_strand_id
1 'polypeptide(L)'
;MTNVRLPSLLLLALSLPLLPGCSSETTPPDGGYVLSVCPGPGCVVSATGATCSSGFACTIPSGSSTSITCGAGTRCTGSCAESCDVSCEAGASCEVTVGDSSSSSCDDATCVVTAGDSASYECSGGAMCTVTAGESSSLTCSGGSTCDFVCTSSCGASCRDGSTCTIQCAGDTMPMAFTEAATCE
;
A
#
# COMPACT_ATOMS: atom_id res chain seq x y z
N MET A 1 23.67 58.82 42.24
CA MET A 1 23.31 59.34 40.90
C MET A 1 24.41 58.88 39.95
N THR A 2 24.22 58.29 38.77
CA THR A 2 23.05 57.76 38.01
C THR A 2 23.63 57.07 36.75
N ASN A 3 23.22 55.91 36.23
CA ASN A 3 22.23 54.90 36.59
C ASN A 3 22.65 53.51 36.03
N VAL A 4 22.12 52.42 36.58
CA VAL A 4 22.29 51.06 36.02
C VAL A 4 21.30 50.84 34.87
N ARG A 5 21.77 50.41 33.69
CA ARG A 5 20.91 49.98 32.58
C ARG A 5 21.14 48.49 32.28
N LEU A 6 20.13 47.67 32.59
CA LEU A 6 20.00 46.33 32.01
C LEU A 6 19.61 46.46 30.53
N PRO A 7 20.29 45.79 29.59
CA PRO A 7 19.74 45.52 28.27
C PRO A 7 18.71 44.40 28.36
N SER A 8 17.62 44.54 27.59
CA SER A 8 16.44 43.68 27.61
C SER A 8 16.73 42.18 27.43
N LEU A 9 16.04 41.34 28.21
CA LEU A 9 15.80 39.95 27.82
C LEU A 9 15.03 39.95 26.50
N LEU A 10 15.66 39.46 25.43
CA LEU A 10 15.00 39.21 24.16
C LEU A 10 14.17 37.93 24.31
N LEU A 11 12.84 38.05 24.48
CA LEU A 11 11.95 36.89 24.38
C LEU A 11 11.95 36.39 22.93
N LEU A 12 12.78 35.38 22.64
CA LEU A 12 12.56 34.51 21.49
C LEU A 12 11.30 33.69 21.76
N ALA A 13 10.17 34.18 21.25
CA ALA A 13 8.95 33.39 21.13
C ALA A 13 9.22 32.23 20.17
N LEU A 14 9.53 31.07 20.74
CA LEU A 14 9.76 29.84 19.99
C LEU A 14 8.39 29.35 19.47
N SER A 15 7.98 29.87 18.32
CA SER A 15 6.76 29.46 17.63
C SER A 15 6.93 28.03 17.12
N LEU A 16 6.62 27.06 17.97
CA LEU A 16 6.45 25.67 17.58
C LEU A 16 5.45 25.63 16.41
N PRO A 17 5.81 25.07 15.24
CA PRO A 17 4.80 24.77 14.24
C PRO A 17 3.86 23.73 14.85
N LEU A 18 2.57 24.07 14.91
CA LEU A 18 1.52 23.09 15.13
C LEU A 18 1.55 22.14 13.93
N LEU A 19 2.20 20.99 14.07
CA LEU A 19 2.00 19.90 13.11
C LEU A 19 0.49 19.58 13.09
N PRO A 20 -0.10 19.27 11.92
CA PRO A 20 -1.47 18.77 11.82
C PRO A 20 -1.53 17.33 12.38
N GLY A 21 -1.40 17.23 13.70
CA GLY A 21 -1.60 16.00 14.45
C GLY A 21 -3.10 15.72 14.54
N CYS A 22 -3.60 14.92 13.58
CA CYS A 22 -4.65 13.93 13.77
C CYS A 22 -5.73 14.34 14.82
N SER A 23 -6.61 15.28 14.47
CA SER A 23 -7.67 15.75 15.37
C SER A 23 -8.77 14.69 15.51
N SER A 24 -8.58 13.76 16.45
CA SER A 24 -9.54 12.71 16.82
C SER A 24 -10.76 13.28 17.57
N GLU A 25 -11.61 14.08 16.90
CA GLU A 25 -12.87 14.58 17.47
C GLU A 25 -14.06 14.51 16.50
N THR A 26 -14.75 13.37 16.48
CA THR A 26 -16.19 13.32 16.78
C THR A 26 -16.64 11.88 17.02
N THR A 27 -17.08 11.58 18.24
CA THR A 27 -17.75 10.31 18.56
C THR A 27 -19.15 10.32 17.92
N PRO A 28 -19.50 9.37 17.03
CA PRO A 28 -20.87 9.23 16.57
C PRO A 28 -21.76 8.77 17.74
N PRO A 29 -22.99 9.28 17.90
CA PRO A 29 -23.92 8.77 18.91
C PRO A 29 -24.38 7.32 18.66
N ASP A 30 -24.15 6.79 17.46
CA ASP A 30 -24.61 5.47 17.00
C ASP A 30 -23.46 4.46 16.78
N GLY A 31 -22.66 4.19 17.82
CA GLY A 31 -21.90 2.93 17.96
C GLY A 31 -20.86 2.56 16.89
N GLY A 32 -20.49 3.46 15.98
CA GLY A 32 -19.57 3.20 14.86
C GLY A 32 -18.09 3.11 15.27
N TYR A 33 -17.36 2.21 14.61
CA TYR A 33 -15.98 1.81 14.92
C TYR A 33 -14.99 3.00 15.01
N VAL A 34 -14.29 3.11 16.14
CA VAL A 34 -13.24 4.12 16.37
C VAL A 34 -11.84 3.56 16.06
N LEU A 35 -11.40 3.69 14.81
CA LEU A 35 -10.01 3.40 14.41
C LEU A 35 -9.08 4.56 14.79
N SER A 36 -8.85 4.74 16.09
CA SER A 36 -7.97 5.78 16.66
C SER A 36 -6.47 5.41 16.58
N VAL A 37 -6.03 4.82 15.47
CA VAL A 37 -4.62 4.66 15.13
C VAL A 37 -4.34 5.66 14.01
N CYS A 38 -3.70 6.78 14.36
CA CYS A 38 -3.31 7.78 13.37
C CYS A 38 -2.32 7.12 12.38
N PRO A 39 -2.66 7.05 11.08
CA PRO A 39 -1.94 6.19 10.12
C PRO A 39 -0.48 6.62 9.89
N GLY A 40 -0.11 7.84 10.29
CA GLY A 40 1.24 8.40 10.20
C GLY A 40 1.21 9.86 9.71
N PRO A 41 2.34 10.58 9.77
CA PRO A 41 2.47 11.86 9.08
C PRO A 41 2.35 11.65 7.55
N GLY A 42 1.63 12.53 6.86
CA GLY A 42 1.42 12.43 5.40
C GLY A 42 0.33 11.43 4.97
N CYS A 43 -0.34 10.78 5.92
CA CYS A 43 -1.38 9.79 5.67
C CYS A 43 -2.78 10.41 5.81
N VAL A 44 -3.61 10.30 4.77
CA VAL A 44 -5.00 10.73 4.78
C VAL A 44 -5.88 9.49 4.63
N VAL A 45 -6.69 9.17 5.63
CA VAL A 45 -7.65 8.05 5.57
C VAL A 45 -9.05 8.61 5.68
N SER A 46 -9.96 8.09 4.86
CA SER A 46 -11.36 8.48 4.74
C SER A 46 -12.23 7.25 4.50
N ALA A 47 -13.54 7.38 4.64
CA ALA A 47 -14.48 6.27 4.43
C ALA A 47 -14.47 5.66 3.01
N THR A 48 -13.80 6.30 2.05
CA THR A 48 -13.70 5.89 0.64
C THR A 48 -12.26 5.55 0.21
N GLY A 49 -11.30 5.53 1.14
CA GLY A 49 -9.92 5.17 0.83
C GLY A 49 -8.85 5.82 1.69
N ALA A 50 -7.61 5.44 1.41
CA ALA A 50 -6.41 5.87 2.09
C ALA A 50 -5.36 6.38 1.10
N THR A 51 -4.74 7.52 1.38
CA THR A 51 -3.67 8.11 0.57
C THR A 51 -2.43 8.36 1.42
N CYS A 52 -1.30 7.82 0.99
CA CYS A 52 0.02 8.07 1.55
C CYS A 52 0.77 9.09 0.69
N SER A 53 1.07 10.26 1.27
CA SER A 53 1.88 11.30 0.61
C SER A 53 3.33 10.84 0.43
N SER A 54 3.97 11.27 -0.67
CA SER A 54 5.31 10.83 -1.05
C SER A 54 6.38 10.97 0.05
N GLY A 55 7.26 9.97 0.14
CA GLY A 55 8.35 9.92 1.13
C GLY A 55 7.97 9.63 2.58
N PHE A 56 6.68 9.40 2.89
CA PHE A 56 6.22 9.05 4.24
C PHE A 56 5.98 7.54 4.42
N ALA A 57 5.80 7.12 5.66
CA ALA A 57 5.37 5.77 6.01
C ALA A 57 3.95 5.83 6.60
N CYS A 58 3.05 5.03 6.05
CA CYS A 58 1.67 4.90 6.49
C CYS A 58 1.32 3.47 6.90
N THR A 59 0.59 3.37 8.00
CA THR A 59 -0.12 2.15 8.41
C THR A 59 -1.60 2.41 8.28
N ILE A 60 -2.18 1.90 7.20
CA ILE A 60 -3.59 2.03 6.84
C ILE A 60 -4.38 1.06 7.74
N PRO A 61 -5.28 1.56 8.60
CA PRO A 61 -6.02 0.71 9.52
C PRO A 61 -7.05 -0.14 8.75
N SER A 62 -7.24 -1.37 9.21
CA SER A 62 -8.18 -2.33 8.63
C SER A 62 -9.62 -1.79 8.62
N GLY A 63 -10.22 -1.64 7.44
CA GLY A 63 -11.58 -1.11 7.29
C GLY A 63 -12.06 -1.05 5.83
N SER A 64 -13.23 -0.45 5.61
CA SER A 64 -13.92 -0.32 4.32
C SER A 64 -13.28 0.71 3.36
N SER A 65 -11.96 0.74 3.26
CA SER A 65 -11.21 1.67 2.41
C SER A 65 -11.25 1.24 0.95
N THR A 66 -12.27 1.64 0.18
CA THR A 66 -12.44 1.20 -1.23
C THR A 66 -11.23 1.46 -2.15
N SER A 67 -10.27 2.29 -1.75
CA SER A 67 -8.99 2.46 -2.45
C SER A 67 -7.81 2.73 -1.50
N ILE A 68 -6.60 2.35 -1.92
CA ILE A 68 -5.33 2.57 -1.25
C ILE A 68 -4.35 3.15 -2.29
N THR A 69 -3.94 4.41 -2.11
CA THR A 69 -2.95 5.08 -2.98
C THR A 69 -1.66 5.36 -2.21
N CYS A 70 -0.57 4.82 -2.70
CA CYS A 70 0.75 4.88 -2.09
C CYS A 70 1.69 5.67 -3.01
N GLY A 71 1.89 6.94 -2.68
CA GLY A 71 2.66 7.86 -3.50
C GLY A 71 4.14 7.48 -3.60
N ALA A 72 4.86 8.13 -4.52
CA ALA A 72 6.25 7.79 -4.80
C ALA A 72 7.16 7.79 -3.54
N GLY A 73 8.03 6.77 -3.45
CA GLY A 73 9.02 6.65 -2.37
C GLY A 73 8.44 6.38 -0.96
N THR A 74 7.20 5.93 -0.84
CA THR A 74 6.51 5.71 0.44
C THR A 74 6.74 4.32 1.03
N ARG A 75 6.34 4.11 2.29
CA ARG A 75 6.07 2.78 2.84
C ARG A 75 4.61 2.66 3.23
N CYS A 76 3.83 1.87 2.50
CA CYS A 76 2.46 1.55 2.83
C CYS A 76 2.38 0.17 3.47
N THR A 77 1.77 0.11 4.64
CA THR A 77 1.40 -1.13 5.33
C THR A 77 -0.09 -1.08 5.63
N GLY A 78 -0.83 -2.18 5.54
CA GLY A 78 -2.23 -2.19 5.97
C GLY A 78 -3.09 -3.31 5.41
N SER A 79 -4.39 -3.23 5.64
CA SER A 79 -5.34 -4.18 5.06
C SER A 79 -6.69 -3.57 4.72
N CYS A 80 -7.34 -4.16 3.71
CA CYS A 80 -8.70 -3.85 3.29
C CYS A 80 -9.53 -5.14 3.27
N ALA A 81 -10.74 -5.08 3.82
CA ALA A 81 -11.56 -6.28 4.03
C ALA A 81 -12.43 -6.67 2.82
N GLU A 82 -12.58 -5.79 1.84
CA GLU A 82 -13.49 -5.93 0.70
C GLU A 82 -12.74 -5.74 -0.63
N SER A 83 -13.48 -5.56 -1.72
CA SER A 83 -12.94 -5.14 -3.03
C SER A 83 -12.34 -3.74 -2.93
N CYS A 84 -11.02 -3.65 -2.94
CA CYS A 84 -10.31 -2.39 -2.77
C CYS A 84 -9.20 -2.25 -3.83
N ASP A 85 -9.12 -1.08 -4.44
CA ASP A 85 -8.12 -0.80 -5.47
C ASP A 85 -6.81 -0.29 -4.85
N VAL A 86 -5.68 -0.93 -5.15
CA VAL A 86 -4.34 -0.54 -4.67
C VAL A 86 -3.54 0.08 -5.82
N SER A 87 -2.90 1.22 -5.55
CA SER A 87 -1.97 1.87 -6.48
C SER A 87 -0.69 2.24 -5.77
N CYS A 88 0.43 1.67 -6.23
CA CYS A 88 1.77 1.87 -5.67
C CYS A 88 2.67 2.52 -6.73
N GLU A 89 2.97 3.80 -6.52
CA GLU A 89 3.80 4.61 -7.42
C GLU A 89 5.31 4.34 -7.24
N ALA A 90 6.09 4.78 -8.23
CA ALA A 90 7.54 4.61 -8.32
C ALA A 90 8.30 4.76 -6.99
N GLY A 91 9.06 3.73 -6.64
CA GLY A 91 9.87 3.65 -5.42
C GLY A 91 9.07 3.43 -4.13
N ALA A 92 7.75 3.28 -4.17
CA ALA A 92 6.98 2.87 -3.00
C ALA A 92 7.31 1.43 -2.57
N SER A 93 7.18 1.15 -1.28
CA SER A 93 7.16 -0.19 -0.69
C SER A 93 5.76 -0.44 -0.13
N CYS A 94 4.97 -1.28 -0.80
CA CYS A 94 3.62 -1.63 -0.41
C CYS A 94 3.58 -3.03 0.18
N GLU A 95 3.03 -3.18 1.39
CA GLU A 95 2.76 -4.45 2.06
C GLU A 95 1.30 -4.44 2.50
N VAL A 96 0.40 -4.99 1.67
CA VAL A 96 -1.05 -4.88 1.88
C VAL A 96 -1.78 -6.20 1.73
N THR A 97 -2.83 -6.38 2.53
CA THR A 97 -3.81 -7.45 2.34
C THR A 97 -5.11 -6.84 1.82
N VAL A 98 -5.69 -7.40 0.75
CA VAL A 98 -6.96 -6.96 0.17
C VAL A 98 -7.92 -8.13 0.03
N GLY A 99 -9.21 -7.84 0.08
CA GLY A 99 -10.27 -8.84 -0.07
C GLY A 99 -10.47 -9.29 -1.52
N ASP A 100 -11.58 -10.00 -1.72
CA ASP A 100 -11.99 -10.52 -3.03
C ASP A 100 -12.31 -9.39 -4.01
N SER A 101 -12.20 -9.67 -5.32
CA SER A 101 -12.51 -8.72 -6.41
C SER A 101 -11.75 -7.39 -6.32
N SER A 102 -10.52 -7.43 -5.80
CA SER A 102 -9.61 -6.29 -5.70
C SER A 102 -8.77 -6.11 -6.97
N SER A 103 -8.38 -4.87 -7.27
CA SER A 103 -7.41 -4.54 -8.33
C SER A 103 -6.16 -3.95 -7.70
N SER A 104 -4.96 -4.36 -8.10
CA SER A 104 -3.72 -3.76 -7.59
C SER A 104 -2.75 -3.45 -8.72
N SER A 105 -2.15 -2.26 -8.65
CA SER A 105 -1.19 -1.74 -9.63
C SER A 105 0.11 -1.37 -8.93
N CYS A 106 1.23 -1.84 -9.47
CA CYS A 106 2.58 -1.64 -8.95
C CYS A 106 3.51 -1.18 -10.08
N ASP A 107 3.90 0.09 -10.07
CA ASP A 107 4.69 0.71 -11.14
C ASP A 107 6.01 1.26 -10.57
N ASP A 108 7.16 0.78 -11.08
CA ASP A 108 8.50 1.15 -10.58
C ASP A 108 8.68 0.93 -9.05
N ALA A 109 7.87 0.06 -8.44
CA ALA A 109 7.69 -0.08 -6.99
C ALA A 109 7.99 -1.50 -6.46
N THR A 110 8.04 -1.67 -5.14
CA THR A 110 8.12 -2.98 -4.48
C THR A 110 6.77 -3.28 -3.81
N CYS A 111 6.09 -4.33 -4.24
CA CYS A 111 4.74 -4.67 -3.77
C CYS A 111 4.67 -6.11 -3.26
N VAL A 112 4.35 -6.26 -1.98
CA VAL A 112 3.97 -7.51 -1.34
C VAL A 112 2.46 -7.44 -1.12
N VAL A 113 1.69 -8.22 -1.87
CA VAL A 113 0.22 -8.19 -1.78
C VAL A 113 -0.35 -9.57 -1.51
N THR A 114 -1.29 -9.65 -0.57
CA THR A 114 -2.12 -10.84 -0.33
C THR A 114 -3.56 -10.53 -0.71
N ALA A 115 -4.12 -11.30 -1.65
CA ALA A 115 -5.46 -11.14 -2.19
C ALA A 115 -6.41 -12.24 -1.72
N GLY A 116 -7.70 -11.92 -1.71
CA GLY A 116 -8.77 -12.90 -1.81
C GLY A 116 -8.95 -13.43 -3.24
N ASP A 117 -10.16 -13.89 -3.54
CA ASP A 117 -10.55 -14.48 -4.83
C ASP A 117 -10.85 -13.41 -5.90
N SER A 118 -10.78 -13.78 -7.17
CA SER A 118 -11.12 -12.96 -8.35
C SER A 118 -10.35 -11.63 -8.44
N ALA A 119 -9.14 -11.56 -7.87
CA ALA A 119 -8.35 -10.35 -7.81
C ALA A 119 -7.46 -10.17 -9.06
N SER A 120 -7.19 -8.91 -9.43
CA SER A 120 -6.42 -8.56 -10.64
C SER A 120 -5.18 -7.74 -10.28
N TYR A 121 -4.02 -8.17 -10.77
CA TYR A 121 -2.72 -7.60 -10.44
C TYR A 121 -1.97 -7.14 -11.69
N GLU A 122 -1.43 -5.92 -11.66
CA GLU A 122 -0.59 -5.37 -12.73
C GLU A 122 0.74 -4.86 -12.15
N CYS A 123 1.84 -5.33 -12.74
CA CYS A 123 3.21 -4.99 -12.37
C CYS A 123 3.96 -4.47 -13.61
N SER A 124 4.46 -3.24 -13.52
CA SER A 124 5.07 -2.49 -14.61
C SER A 124 6.30 -1.69 -14.15
N GLY A 125 7.03 -1.08 -15.08
CA GLY A 125 8.16 -0.20 -14.75
C GLY A 125 9.33 -0.88 -14.03
N GLY A 126 9.58 -2.17 -14.27
CA GLY A 126 10.64 -2.88 -13.54
C GLY A 126 10.33 -3.13 -12.06
N ALA A 127 9.04 -3.10 -11.67
CA ALA A 127 8.59 -3.36 -10.31
C ALA A 127 9.04 -4.74 -9.77
N MET A 128 9.10 -4.86 -8.45
CA MET A 128 9.32 -6.11 -7.73
C MET A 128 8.02 -6.51 -7.03
N CYS A 129 7.32 -7.48 -7.59
CA CYS A 129 6.02 -7.94 -7.12
C CYS A 129 6.10 -9.33 -6.48
N THR A 130 5.67 -9.45 -5.24
CA THR A 130 5.39 -10.73 -4.56
C THR A 130 3.90 -10.76 -4.25
N VAL A 131 3.14 -11.54 -5.01
CA VAL A 131 1.67 -11.57 -4.90
C VAL A 131 1.21 -12.96 -4.51
N THR A 132 0.40 -13.07 -3.46
CA THR A 132 -0.36 -14.28 -3.10
C THR A 132 -1.83 -14.03 -3.38
N ALA A 133 -2.53 -14.92 -4.10
CA ALA A 133 -3.92 -14.71 -4.48
C ALA A 133 -4.81 -15.96 -4.40
N GLY A 134 -6.12 -15.71 -4.33
CA GLY A 134 -7.20 -16.70 -4.31
C GLY A 134 -7.60 -17.21 -5.70
N GLU A 135 -8.73 -17.93 -5.74
CA GLU A 135 -9.31 -18.54 -6.94
C GLU A 135 -9.64 -17.50 -8.02
N SER A 136 -9.53 -17.87 -9.30
CA SER A 136 -9.85 -17.02 -10.46
C SER A 136 -9.08 -15.70 -10.53
N SER A 137 -7.97 -15.58 -9.80
CA SER A 137 -7.15 -14.36 -9.81
C SER A 137 -6.23 -14.28 -11.02
N SER A 138 -5.89 -13.07 -11.44
CA SER A 138 -5.02 -12.80 -12.60
C SER A 138 -3.85 -11.87 -12.27
N LEU A 139 -2.67 -12.17 -12.80
CA LEU A 139 -1.48 -11.32 -12.73
C LEU A 139 -0.96 -10.98 -14.13
N THR A 140 -0.64 -9.71 -14.37
CA THR A 140 0.06 -9.23 -15.57
C THR A 140 1.37 -8.59 -15.16
N CYS A 141 2.48 -9.13 -15.66
CA CYS A 141 3.83 -8.65 -15.39
C CYS A 141 4.49 -8.17 -16.67
N SER A 142 4.93 -6.91 -16.70
CA SER A 142 5.40 -6.20 -17.90
C SER A 142 6.56 -5.24 -17.57
N GLY A 143 7.14 -4.61 -18.61
CA GLY A 143 8.17 -3.57 -18.44
C GLY A 143 9.47 -4.03 -17.77
N GLY A 144 9.86 -5.30 -17.90
CA GLY A 144 11.07 -5.83 -17.28
C GLY A 144 10.96 -6.07 -15.76
N SER A 145 9.74 -6.15 -15.23
CA SER A 145 9.46 -6.39 -13.81
C SER A 145 9.88 -7.79 -13.34
N THR A 146 10.07 -7.95 -12.03
CA THR A 146 10.25 -9.27 -11.39
C THR A 146 8.99 -9.60 -10.62
N CYS A 147 8.35 -10.72 -10.95
CA CYS A 147 7.05 -11.09 -10.41
C CYS A 147 7.04 -12.53 -9.89
N ASP A 148 6.90 -12.68 -8.57
CA ASP A 148 6.72 -13.95 -7.89
C ASP A 148 5.25 -14.10 -7.49
N PHE A 149 4.56 -15.06 -8.09
CA PHE A 149 3.11 -15.28 -7.90
C PHE A 149 2.84 -16.59 -7.17
N VAL A 150 2.04 -16.55 -6.11
CA VAL A 150 1.61 -17.73 -5.35
C VAL A 150 0.10 -17.84 -5.45
N CYS A 151 -0.37 -18.92 -6.04
CA CYS A 151 -1.79 -19.21 -6.18
C CYS A 151 -2.23 -20.25 -5.15
N THR A 152 -3.24 -19.89 -4.36
CA THR A 152 -3.82 -20.79 -3.36
C THR A 152 -4.92 -21.70 -3.91
N SER A 153 -5.40 -21.40 -5.13
CA SER A 153 -6.38 -22.15 -5.91
C SER A 153 -6.11 -21.92 -7.41
N SER A 154 -7.11 -22.08 -8.28
CA SER A 154 -6.96 -21.81 -9.72
C SER A 154 -6.66 -20.33 -10.01
N CYS A 155 -5.77 -20.05 -10.96
CA CYS A 155 -5.33 -18.69 -11.27
C CYS A 155 -4.67 -18.61 -12.66
N GLY A 156 -4.44 -17.38 -13.14
CA GLY A 156 -3.63 -17.14 -14.34
C GLY A 156 -2.59 -16.04 -14.15
N ALA A 157 -1.44 -16.19 -14.80
CA ALA A 157 -0.42 -15.14 -14.88
C ALA A 157 0.07 -14.97 -16.32
N SER A 158 0.33 -13.71 -16.71
CA SER A 158 0.92 -13.31 -17.98
C SER A 158 2.25 -12.60 -17.74
N CYS A 159 3.31 -13.04 -18.42
CA CYS A 159 4.64 -12.46 -18.37
C CYS A 159 5.01 -11.89 -19.74
N ARG A 160 5.40 -10.62 -19.82
CA ARG A 160 5.68 -9.92 -21.09
C ARG A 160 6.87 -8.97 -20.96
N ASP A 161 7.31 -8.44 -22.09
CA ASP A 161 8.27 -7.32 -22.17
C ASP A 161 9.59 -7.55 -21.43
N GLY A 162 10.08 -8.79 -21.42
CA GLY A 162 11.35 -9.17 -20.79
C GLY A 162 11.32 -9.29 -19.27
N SER A 163 10.13 -9.26 -18.66
CA SER A 163 9.94 -9.52 -17.23
C SER A 163 10.42 -10.93 -16.82
N THR A 164 10.82 -11.07 -15.56
CA THR A 164 11.15 -12.36 -14.94
C THR A 164 9.99 -12.79 -14.06
N CYS A 165 9.31 -13.88 -14.42
CA CYS A 165 8.12 -14.32 -13.69
C CYS A 165 8.28 -15.73 -13.14
N THR A 166 7.86 -15.92 -11.88
CA THR A 166 7.68 -17.23 -11.25
C THR A 166 6.24 -17.41 -10.80
N ILE A 167 5.76 -18.65 -10.81
CA ILE A 167 4.43 -19.04 -10.32
C ILE A 167 4.56 -20.28 -9.43
N GLN A 168 3.84 -20.31 -8.32
CA GLN A 168 3.70 -21.47 -7.44
C GLN A 168 2.22 -21.79 -7.30
N CYS A 169 1.79 -22.96 -7.78
CA CYS A 169 0.40 -23.41 -7.66
C CYS A 169 0.14 -24.09 -6.31
N ALA A 170 -1.15 -24.27 -6.00
CA ALA A 170 -1.57 -24.97 -4.78
C ALA A 170 -1.02 -26.41 -4.75
N GLY A 171 -0.18 -26.70 -3.75
CA GLY A 171 0.47 -28.01 -3.60
C GLY A 171 1.88 -28.11 -4.21
N ASP A 172 2.34 -27.10 -4.96
CA ASP A 172 3.72 -27.04 -5.43
C ASP A 172 4.68 -26.82 -4.26
N THR A 173 5.82 -27.53 -4.29
CA THR A 173 6.87 -27.40 -3.27
C THR A 173 7.88 -26.30 -3.57
N MET A 174 7.92 -25.79 -4.82
CA MET A 174 8.83 -24.74 -5.29
C MET A 174 8.16 -23.95 -6.44
N PRO A 175 8.41 -22.64 -6.57
CA PRO A 175 7.98 -21.86 -7.74
C PRO A 175 8.63 -22.33 -9.05
N MET A 176 7.89 -22.18 -10.15
CA MET A 176 8.31 -22.47 -11.52
C MET A 176 8.43 -21.17 -12.33
N ALA A 177 9.49 -21.01 -13.10
CA ALA A 177 9.67 -19.84 -13.97
C ALA A 177 8.94 -20.00 -15.32
N PHE A 178 8.39 -18.90 -15.86
CA PHE A 178 7.67 -18.88 -17.15
C PHE A 178 7.88 -17.54 -17.89
N THR A 179 7.57 -17.50 -19.19
CA THR A 179 7.97 -16.39 -20.09
C THR A 179 6.86 -15.78 -20.94
N GLU A 180 5.64 -16.34 -20.96
CA GLU A 180 4.50 -15.78 -21.71
C GLU A 180 3.21 -15.82 -20.88
N ALA A 181 2.76 -17.02 -20.51
CA ALA A 181 1.64 -17.23 -19.61
C ALA A 181 1.80 -18.55 -18.84
N ALA A 182 1.17 -18.61 -17.67
CA ALA A 182 1.03 -19.81 -16.86
C ALA A 182 -0.32 -19.80 -16.14
N THR A 183 -0.86 -20.97 -15.84
CA THR A 183 -2.15 -21.14 -15.15
C THR A 183 -2.06 -22.27 -14.14
N CYS A 184 -2.69 -22.08 -12.99
CA CYS A 184 -2.92 -23.13 -11.99
C CYS A 184 -4.38 -23.59 -12.11
N GLU A 185 -4.61 -24.90 -11.99
CA GLU A 185 -5.94 -25.55 -12.00
C GLU A 185 -6.06 -26.57 -10.87
#